data_AF-A0A7V2UKZ5-F1
#
_entry.id   AF-A0A7V2UKZ5-F1
#
_cell.length_a   1.000
_cell.length_b   1.000
_cell.length_c   1.000
_cell.angle_alpha   90.00
_cell.angle_beta   90.00
_cell.angle_gamma   90.00
#
_symmetry.space_group_name_H-M   'P 1'
#
loop_
_entity.id
_entity.type
_entity.pdbx_description
1 polymer ?
#
loop_
_entity_poly.entity_id
_entity_poly.type
_entity_poly.pdbx_seq_one_letter_code
_entity_poly.pdbx_strand_id
1 'polypeptide(L)' 'VQVAFSQRRKLLRHSLGRWLEARNFAGQFNLQRRAEEVPVAEYVALAQAVAA' A
#
# COMPACT_ATOMS: atom_id res chain seq x y z
N VAL A 1 4.39 6.92 1.05
CA VAL A 1 5.09 5.61 0.93
C VAL A 1 5.65 5.06 2.24
N GLN A 2 6.12 5.89 3.18
CA GLN A 2 6.77 5.44 4.43
C GLN A 2 5.98 4.40 5.25
N VAL A 3 4.65 4.51 5.23
CA VAL A 3 3.73 3.59 5.93
C VAL A 3 3.86 2.14 5.43
N ALA A 4 4.01 1.92 4.12
CA ALA A 4 4.18 0.56 3.58
C ALA A 4 5.51 -0.09 4.00
N PHE A 5 6.55 0.73 4.19
CA PHE A 5 7.92 0.27 4.46
C PHE A 5 8.29 0.21 5.95
N SER A 6 7.43 0.67 6.85
CA SER A 6 7.71 0.70 8.29
C SER A 6 7.87 -0.71 8.87
N GLN A 7 7.26 -1.72 8.24
CA GLN A 7 7.28 -3.13 8.66
C GLN A 7 7.37 -4.04 7.43
N ARG A 8 8.47 -3.92 6.67
CA ARG A 8 8.65 -4.49 5.31
C ARG A 8 8.36 -6.00 5.16
N ARG A 9 8.53 -6.77 6.24
CA ARG A 9 8.31 -8.24 6.31
C ARG A 9 6.90 -8.64 6.76
N LYS A 10 6.04 -7.71 7.20
CA LYS A 10 4.63 -8.00 7.54
C LYS A 10 3.74 -7.76 6.33
N LEU A 11 2.56 -8.37 6.33
CA LEU A 11 1.54 -8.10 5.32
C LEU A 11 1.12 -6.62 5.34
N LEU A 12 0.97 -6.04 4.16
CA LEU A 12 0.62 -4.64 3.95
C LEU A 12 -0.74 -4.26 4.57
N ARG A 13 -1.66 -5.21 4.79
CA ARG A 13 -2.91 -4.97 5.51
C ARG A 13 -2.71 -4.36 6.91
N HIS A 14 -1.59 -4.67 7.57
CA HIS A 14 -1.30 -4.18 8.93
C HIS A 14 -0.72 -2.76 8.96
N SER A 15 -0.05 -2.36 7.89
CA SER A 15 0.59 -1.05 7.80
C SER A 15 -0.20 -0.10 6.90
N LEU A 16 -0.41 -0.49 5.65
CA LEU A 16 -1.02 0.31 4.60
C LEU A 16 -2.57 0.21 4.58
N GLY A 17 -3.15 -0.90 5.03
CA GLY A 17 -4.61 -1.12 4.95
C GLY A 17 -5.43 -0.01 5.59
N ARG A 18 -5.16 0.29 6.86
CA ARG A 18 -5.83 1.39 7.59
C ARG A 18 -5.62 2.76 6.94
N TRP A 19 -4.47 2.98 6.32
CA TRP A 19 -4.14 4.26 5.68
C TRP A 19 -4.95 4.48 4.39
N LEU A 20 -5.22 3.40 3.64
CA LEU A 20 -6.09 3.41 2.45
C LEU A 20 -7.57 3.55 2.82
N GLU A 21 -8.02 2.85 3.87
CA GLU A 21 -9.38 2.99 4.42
C GLU A 21 -9.66 4.45 4.82
N ALA A 22 -8.75 5.10 5.54
CA ALA A 22 -8.90 6.50 5.97
C ALA A 22 -8.96 7.49 4.79
N ARG A 23 -8.49 7.10 3.60
CA ARG A 23 -8.56 7.89 2.36
C ARG A 23 -9.73 7.53 1.48
N ASN A 24 -10.57 6.61 1.95
CA ASN A 24 -11.71 6.08 1.20
C ASN A 24 -11.28 5.58 -0.20
N PHE A 25 -10.08 4.97 -0.27
CA PHE A 25 -9.50 4.50 -1.53
C PHE A 25 -10.36 3.39 -2.13
N ALA A 26 -10.91 3.63 -3.32
CA ALA A 26 -11.80 2.70 -4.01
C ALA A 26 -11.09 1.79 -5.03
N GLY A 27 -9.77 1.95 -5.21
CA GLY A 27 -8.98 1.14 -6.13
C GLY A 27 -8.60 -0.23 -5.56
N GLN A 28 -8.03 -1.08 -6.40
CA GLN A 28 -7.52 -2.38 -5.98
C GLN A 28 -6.02 -2.31 -5.68
N PHE A 29 -5.63 -2.80 -4.51
CA PHE A 29 -4.23 -2.99 -4.14
C PHE A 29 -4.12 -4.22 -3.24
N ASN A 30 -3.27 -5.19 -3.59
CA ASN A 30 -3.21 -6.45 -2.85
C ASN A 30 -2.46 -6.28 -1.50
N LEU A 31 -3.24 -6.06 -0.44
CA LEU A 31 -2.75 -5.89 0.92
C LEU A 31 -2.31 -7.20 1.60
N GLN A 32 -2.52 -8.35 0.96
CA GLN A 32 -2.08 -9.66 1.45
C GLN A 32 -0.64 -10.02 1.03
N ARG A 33 0.12 -9.05 0.50
CA ARG A 33 1.55 -9.18 0.20
C ARG A 33 2.40 -8.46 1.24
N ARG A 34 3.65 -8.88 1.39
CA ARG A 34 4.69 -8.13 2.11
C ARG A 34 5.23 -7.01 1.25
N ALA A 35 5.82 -6.00 1.87
CA ALA A 35 6.30 -4.85 1.11
C ALA A 35 7.47 -5.19 0.17
N GLU A 36 8.27 -6.18 0.54
CA GLU A 36 9.38 -6.71 -0.29
C GLU A 36 8.92 -7.52 -1.51
N GLU A 37 7.69 -8.03 -1.48
CA GLU A 37 7.12 -8.83 -2.57
C GLU A 37 6.48 -7.96 -3.66
N VAL A 38 6.24 -6.68 -3.39
CA VAL A 38 5.52 -5.76 -4.29
C VAL A 38 6.53 -4.95 -5.13
N PRO A 39 6.48 -5.04 -6.47
CA PRO A 39 7.25 -4.21 -7.38
C PRO A 39 7.07 -2.71 -7.11
N VAL A 40 8.15 -1.95 -7.32
CA VAL A 40 8.12 -0.48 -7.16
C VAL A 40 7.05 0.17 -8.05
N ALA A 41 6.83 -0.36 -9.26
CA ALA A 41 5.81 0.15 -10.18
C ALA A 41 4.39 0.10 -9.60
N GLU A 42 4.04 -0.95 -8.84
CA GLU A 42 2.73 -1.05 -8.18
C GLU A 42 2.54 0.04 -7.10
N TYR A 43 3.62 0.37 -6.35
CA TYR A 43 3.57 1.48 -5.39
C TYR A 43 3.44 2.85 -6.04
N VAL A 44 4.07 3.04 -7.20
CA VAL A 44 3.94 4.29 -7.97
C VAL A 44 2.51 4.44 -8.47
N ALA A 45 1.92 3.38 -9.03
CA ALA A 45 0.53 3.37 -9.47
C ALA A 45 -0.43 3.70 -8.30
N LEU A 46 -0.22 3.08 -7.12
CA LEU A 46 -0.99 3.40 -5.92
C LEU A 46 -0.84 4.88 -5.52
N ALA A 47 0.39 5.40 -5.52
CA ALA A 47 0.67 6.78 -5.14
C ALA A 47 0.01 7.79 -6.09
N GLN A 48 -0.07 7.48 -7.38
CA GLN A 48 -0.80 8.30 -8.35
C GLN A 48 -2.32 8.21 -8.13
N ALA A 49 -2.84 7.02 -7.88
CA ALA A 49 -4.28 6.80 -7.70
C ALA A 49 -4.86 7.45 -6.44
N VAL A 50 -4.05 7.69 -5.40
CA VAL A 50 -4.46 8.40 -4.17
C VAL A 50 -4.15 9.90 -4.17
N ALA A 51 -3.44 10.39 -5.20
CA ALA A 51 -3.11 11.81 -5.35
C ALA A 51 -4.08 12.56 -6.27
N ALA A 52 -4.89 11.83 -7.05
CA ALA A 52 -6.03 12.35 -7.81
C ALA A 52 -7.25 12.54 -6.90
#